data_AF-A0A935KWI1-F1
#
_entry.id   AF-A0A935KWI1-F1
#
_cell.length_a   1.000
_cell.length_b   1.000
_cell.length_c   1.000
_cell.angle_alpha   90.00
_cell.angle_beta   90.00
_cell.angle_gamma   90.00
#
_symmetry.space_group_name_H-M   'P 1'
#
loop_
_entity.id
_entity.type
_entity.pdbx_description
1 polymer ?
#
loop_
_entity_poly.entity_id
_entity_poly.type
_entity_poly.pdbx_seq_one_letter_code
_entity_poly.pdbx_strand_id
1 'polypeptide(L)'
;MRTTVTLDDELLARVEELSGITDRTQLLREALLEFRHRLASERLALLAGTEPNVVAPPRRRAPDFIAEPKAAYAVSKRAKKSG
;
A
#
# COMPACT_ATOMS: atom_id res chain seq x y z
N MET A 1 8.40 -24.71 -17.40
CA MET A 1 8.82 -24.81 -18.81
C MET A 1 10.32 -24.53 -18.87
N ARG A 2 11.08 -25.23 -19.73
CA ARG A 2 12.48 -24.91 -20.01
C ARG A 2 12.54 -24.20 -21.36
N THR A 3 13.21 -23.06 -21.41
CA THR A 3 13.31 -22.22 -22.59
C THR A 3 14.72 -21.67 -22.70
N THR A 4 15.21 -21.54 -23.92
CA THR A 4 16.48 -20.89 -24.23
C THR A 4 16.18 -19.53 -24.83
N VAL A 5 16.80 -18.48 -24.29
CA VAL A 5 16.64 -17.10 -24.76
C VAL A 5 18.02 -16.48 -24.97
N THR A 6 18.14 -15.62 -25.97
CA THR A 6 19.34 -14.80 -26.18
C THR A 6 19.13 -13.47 -25.46
N LEU A 7 20.10 -13.06 -24.66
CA LEU A 7 20.08 -11.81 -23.90
C LEU A 7 21.34 -11.01 -24.21
N ASP A 8 21.25 -9.70 -24.03
CA ASP A 8 22.41 -8.81 -24.07
C ASP A 8 23.22 -8.97 -22.78
N ASP A 9 24.51 -9.30 -22.92
CA ASP A 9 25.40 -9.59 -21.80
C ASP A 9 25.70 -8.35 -20.95
N GLU A 10 25.80 -7.17 -21.56
CA GLU A 10 26.04 -5.91 -20.84
C GLU A 10 24.81 -5.53 -20.01
N LEU A 11 23.62 -5.70 -20.59
CA LEU A 11 22.38 -5.49 -19.87
C LEU A 11 22.25 -6.47 -18.70
N LEU A 12 22.54 -7.75 -18.94
CA LEU A 12 22.46 -8.77 -17.90
C LEU A 12 23.41 -8.45 -16.74
N ALA A 13 24.67 -8.17 -17.03
CA ALA A 13 25.67 -7.84 -16.02
C ALA A 13 25.26 -6.62 -15.18
N ARG A 14 24.74 -5.57 -15.83
CA ARG A 14 24.27 -4.36 -15.13
C ARG A 14 23.08 -4.65 -14.23
N VAL A 15 22.16 -5.50 -14.67
CA VAL A 15 21.00 -5.87 -13.86
C VAL A 15 21.41 -6.77 -12.69
N GLU A 16 22.35 -7.70 -12.89
CA GLU A 16 22.91 -8.52 -11.81
C GLU A 16 23.61 -7.63 -10.75
N GLU A 17 24.39 -6.63 -11.17
CA GLU A 17 25.03 -5.65 -10.27
C GLU A 17 24.00 -4.84 -9.46
N LEU A 18 22.96 -4.33 -10.13
CA LEU A 18 21.94 -3.49 -9.49
C LEU A 18 20.99 -4.28 -8.58
N SER A 19 20.63 -5.50 -8.97
CA SER A 19 19.69 -6.35 -8.21
C SER A 19 20.38 -7.19 -7.13
N GLY A 20 21.68 -7.45 -7.27
CA GLY A 20 22.42 -8.42 -6.46
C GLY A 20 22.05 -9.88 -6.73
N ILE A 21 21.22 -10.16 -7.73
CA ILE A 21 20.78 -11.52 -8.08
C ILE A 21 21.72 -12.07 -9.15
N THR A 22 22.48 -13.10 -8.81
CA THR A 22 23.40 -13.78 -9.74
C THR A 22 22.81 -15.05 -10.36
N ASP A 23 21.73 -15.61 -9.78
CA ASP A 23 20.99 -16.69 -10.43
C ASP A 23 20.12 -16.12 -11.55
N ARG A 24 20.49 -16.41 -12.80
CA ARG A 24 19.77 -15.98 -14.00
C ARG A 24 18.32 -16.46 -14.03
N THR A 25 18.02 -17.62 -13.46
CA THR A 25 16.63 -18.13 -13.44
C THR A 25 15.78 -17.29 -12.50
N GLN A 26 16.28 -17.02 -11.30
CA GLN A 26 15.66 -16.10 -10.36
C GLN A 26 15.54 -14.70 -10.95
N LEU A 27 16.61 -14.17 -11.56
CA LEU A 27 16.60 -12.83 -12.13
C LEU A 27 15.51 -12.67 -13.20
N LEU A 28 15.40 -13.63 -14.11
CA LEU A 28 14.35 -13.61 -15.13
C LEU A 28 12.95 -13.73 -14.53
N ARG A 29 12.77 -14.53 -13.47
CA ARG A 29 11.50 -14.63 -12.76
C ARG A 29 11.11 -13.29 -12.14
N GLU A 30 12.02 -12.66 -11.41
CA GLU A 30 11.77 -11.37 -10.76
C GLU A 30 11.49 -10.28 -11.80
N ALA A 31 12.26 -10.22 -12.88
CA ALA A 31 12.04 -9.27 -13.97
C ALA A 31 10.63 -9.40 -14.58
N LEU A 32 10.14 -10.63 -14.78
CA LEU A 32 8.78 -10.87 -15.28
C LEU A 32 7.69 -10.51 -14.26
N LEU A 33 7.93 -10.76 -12.97
CA LEU A 33 7.01 -10.37 -11.91
C LEU A 33 6.90 -8.85 -11.83
N GLU A 34 8.03 -8.14 -11.81
CA GLU A 34 8.09 -6.68 -11.82
C GLU A 34 7.41 -6.09 -13.07
N PHE A 35 7.66 -6.66 -14.25
CA PHE A 35 6.99 -6.23 -15.47
C PHE A 35 5.47 -6.41 -15.39
N ARG A 36 4.99 -7.53 -14.84
CA ARG A 36 3.56 -7.74 -14.57
C ARG A 36 3.01 -6.71 -13.59
N HIS A 37 3.73 -6.39 -12.52
CA HIS A 37 3.30 -5.40 -11.53
C HIS A 37 3.18 -4.00 -12.13
N ARG A 38 4.11 -3.61 -13.00
CA ARG A 38 4.04 -2.37 -13.77
C ARG A 38 2.81 -2.32 -14.67
N LEU A 39 2.60 -3.35 -15.49
CA LEU A 39 1.43 -3.41 -16.39
C LEU A 39 0.10 -3.40 -15.63
N ALA A 40 0.03 -4.11 -14.49
CA ALA A 40 -1.16 -4.13 -13.66
C ALA A 40 -1.44 -2.74 -13.08
N SER A 41 -0.41 -2.06 -12.57
CA SER A 41 -0.52 -0.69 -12.07
C SER A 41 -1.01 0.29 -13.13
N GLU A 42 -0.48 0.21 -14.36
CA GLU A 42 -0.94 1.03 -15.48
C GLU A 42 -2.42 0.78 -15.80
N ARG A 43 -2.85 -0.49 -15.84
CA ARG A 43 -4.27 -0.83 -16.05
C ARG A 43 -5.18 -0.33 -14.94
N LEU A 44 -4.76 -0.46 -13.68
CA LEU A 44 -5.53 0.03 -12.53
C LEU A 44 -5.62 1.56 -12.53
N ALA A 45 -4.55 2.26 -12.91
CA ALA A 45 -4.57 3.72 -13.04
C ALA A 45 -5.58 4.18 -14.09
N LEU A 46 -5.72 3.46 -15.21
CA LEU A 46 -6.72 3.75 -16.24
C LEU A 46 -8.17 3.59 -15.74
N LEU A 47 -8.40 2.74 -14.73
CA LEU A 47 -9.71 2.62 -14.10
C LEU A 47 -10.04 3.82 -13.20
N ALA A 48 -9.10 4.73 -12.93
CA ALA A 48 -9.32 5.93 -12.11
C ALA A 48 -9.99 5.65 -10.74
N GLY A 49 -9.76 4.47 -10.16
CA GLY A 49 -10.39 4.05 -8.91
C GLY A 49 -11.87 3.67 -9.00
N THR A 50 -12.41 3.45 -10.21
CA THR A 50 -13.79 2.96 -10.39
C THR A 50 -13.87 1.47 -10.07
N GLU A 51 -14.71 1.12 -9.12
CA GLU A 51 -15.06 -0.27 -8.80
C GLU A 51 -16.58 -0.33 -8.55
N PRO A 52 -17.42 -0.61 -9.57
CA PRO A 52 -18.88 -0.44 -9.50
C PRO A 52 -19.58 -1.25 -8.41
N ASN A 53 -18.99 -2.39 -8.03
CA ASN A 53 -19.56 -3.32 -7.05
C ASN A 53 -18.87 -3.23 -5.68
N VAL A 54 -18.04 -2.20 -5.45
CA VAL A 54 -17.31 -2.07 -4.18
C VAL A 54 -18.27 -1.68 -3.05
N VAL A 55 -18.22 -2.44 -1.95
CA VAL A 55 -18.93 -2.09 -0.72
C VAL A 55 -17.91 -1.45 0.23
N ALA A 56 -18.13 -0.20 0.62
CA ALA A 56 -17.23 0.51 1.51
C ALA A 56 -17.14 -0.22 2.87
N PRO A 57 -15.92 -0.46 3.41
CA PRO A 57 -15.77 -1.05 4.73
C PRO A 57 -16.32 -0.11 5.81
N PRO A 58 -16.76 -0.63 6.98
CA PRO A 58 -17.25 0.21 8.07
C PRO A 58 -16.18 1.24 8.49
N ARG A 59 -16.58 2.52 8.63
CA ARG A 59 -15.67 3.53 9.16
C ARG A 59 -15.32 3.21 10.61
N ARG A 60 -14.03 3.09 10.92
CA ARG A 60 -13.57 3.02 12.32
C ARG A 60 -13.89 4.35 13.01
N ARG A 61 -14.80 4.32 14.00
CA ARG A 61 -15.00 5.46 14.90
C ARG A 61 -13.92 5.43 15.98
N ALA A 62 -13.48 6.61 16.43
CA ALA A 62 -12.68 6.67 17.65
C ALA A 62 -13.51 6.01 18.77
N PRO A 63 -12.92 5.13 19.58
CA PRO A 63 -13.64 4.50 20.65
C PRO A 63 -14.12 5.56 21.64
N ASP A 64 -15.28 5.33 22.25
CA ASP A 64 -16.00 6.33 23.06
C ASP A 64 -15.18 6.89 24.23
N PHE A 65 -14.11 6.20 24.65
CA PHE A 65 -13.19 6.68 25.70
C PHE A 65 -12.20 7.77 25.23
N ILE A 66 -12.05 8.01 23.92
CA ILE A 66 -11.21 9.09 23.36
C ILE A 66 -12.06 10.34 23.05
N ALA A 67 -13.37 10.17 22.86
CA ALA A 67 -14.28 11.31 22.78
C ALA A 67 -14.35 11.94 24.18
N GLU A 68 -13.73 13.10 24.38
CA GLU A 68 -13.84 13.85 25.64
C GLU A 68 -15.31 13.87 26.09
N PRO A 69 -15.63 13.42 27.32
CA PRO A 69 -16.97 13.56 27.84
C PRO A 69 -17.27 15.05 27.98
N LYS A 70 -18.09 15.60 27.07
CA LYS A 70 -18.61 16.99 27.11
C LYS A 70 -19.22 17.37 28.46
N ALA A 71 -19.56 16.39 29.31
CA ALA A 71 -20.12 16.58 30.64
C ALA A 71 -19.10 17.08 31.69
N ALA A 72 -17.80 16.83 31.55
CA ALA A 72 -16.81 17.15 32.58
C ALA A 72 -16.56 18.66 32.76
N TYR A 73 -16.79 19.47 31.72
CA TYR A 73 -16.60 20.94 31.78
C TYR A 73 -17.77 21.70 32.42
N ALA A 74 -18.94 21.07 32.60
CA ALA A 74 -20.13 21.74 33.15
C ALA A 74 -20.17 21.77 34.69
N VAL A 75 -19.45 20.86 35.36
CA VAL A 75 -19.53 20.70 36.83
C VAL A 75 -18.68 21.73 37.57
N SER A 76 -17.62 22.27 36.94
CA SER A 76 -16.70 23.23 37.58
C SER A 76 -17.24 24.65 37.74
N LYS A 77 -18.36 25.01 37.10
CA LYS A 77 -18.96 26.37 37.19
C LYS A 77 -20.03 26.54 38.27
N ARG A 78 -20.44 25.49 39.00
CA ARG A 78 -21.50 25.59 40.04
C ARG A 78 -20.99 25.73 41.47
N ALA A 79 -19.70 25.51 41.74
CA ALA A 79 -19.14 25.53 43.09
C ALA A 79 -18.66 26.91 43.59
N LYS A 80 -18.91 28.00 42.86
CA LYS A 80 -18.38 29.35 43.20
C LYS A 80 -19.45 30.41 43.47
N LYS A 81 -20.68 30.02 43.82
CA LYS A 81 -21.77 30.96 44.14
C LYS A 81 -22.65 30.48 45.29
N SER A 82 -22.09 30.45 46.48
CA SER A 82 -22.83 30.51 47.75
C SER A 82 -21.86 31.01 48.82
N GLY A 83 -21.72 32.34 48.87
CA GLY A 83 -21.44 33.04 50.12
C GLY A 83 -22.76 33.28 50.86
#